data_AF-A0A7C0ZDP7-F1
#
_entry.id   AF-A0A7C0ZDP7-F1
#
_cell.length_a   1.000
_cell.length_b   1.000
_cell.length_c   1.000
_cell.angle_alpha   90.00
_cell.angle_beta   90.00
_cell.angle_gamma   90.00
#
_symmetry.space_group_name_H-M   'P 1'
#
loop_
_entity.id
_entity.type
_entity.pdbx_description
1 polymer ?
#
loop_
_entity_poly.entity_id
_entity_poly.type
_entity_poly.pdbx_seq_one_letter_code
_entity_poly.pdbx_strand_id
1 'polypeptide(L)'
;RYGYGRYPQVVTSLEMERILDVNGPTGGQLINPKTGKEFRRVAYILCAGSRDTENGKPYCSRVCCLYALKQAQLLLDRGVEVWIHYIDIRAPGRRYEEFYLETQRKGALFVKGKVVELIPEGDRIIVRGEDMMLNRIVENPVDLVVLCPPIIVTDETHKLAEMLRIPVDEDGFILERHPKLDPVATKRDGVFACGMVLGPKDIQTTTAEAEAAAMKAVNFLSAERLIEPNKAYFIDPELCDGCGACIEACPEAAISIVDGKAVIKEVLCNGCGACIPACPRGALDQEGLTEEQLKAQIRGILERSEAEVKILAFVEREVAYTAVDLAGLARLEYPSSIRIIPLPSMSRLKLEHILYAFAHGADGVMLLEAPEHEGPYGKAHVISEERADDYRWELEDHGVDSVRLWYSRVYVPDWRKLKKVFTTFHDMIADEGPLDDETRAKLRGELG
;
A
#
# COMPACT_ATOMS: atom_id res chain seq x y z
N ARG A 1 -22.42 0.14 15.66
CA ARG A 1 -22.24 0.29 17.13
C ARG A 1 -23.05 1.45 17.72
N TYR A 2 -22.85 2.69 17.29
CA TYR A 2 -23.42 3.88 17.96
C TYR A 2 -24.78 4.38 17.42
N GLY A 3 -25.61 3.51 16.83
CA GLY A 3 -26.97 3.89 16.43
C GLY A 3 -27.11 5.00 15.38
N TYR A 4 -26.03 5.37 14.67
CA TYR A 4 -26.10 6.29 13.53
C TYR A 4 -27.09 5.77 12.48
N GLY A 5 -27.90 6.67 11.91
CA GLY A 5 -29.00 6.34 11.01
C GLY A 5 -30.27 5.80 11.70
N ARG A 6 -30.14 5.21 12.90
CA ARG A 6 -31.28 4.71 13.69
C ARG A 6 -31.82 5.75 14.68
N TYR A 7 -30.94 6.43 15.39
CA TYR A 7 -31.32 7.42 16.40
C TYR A 7 -31.23 8.83 15.82
N PRO A 8 -32.30 9.64 15.88
CA PRO A 8 -32.27 10.98 15.32
C PRO A 8 -31.31 11.92 16.07
N GLN A 9 -30.98 11.62 17.33
CA GLN A 9 -30.03 12.37 18.15
C GLN A 9 -28.56 12.11 17.79
N VAL A 10 -28.28 11.10 16.95
CA VAL A 10 -26.91 10.74 16.58
C VAL A 10 -26.57 11.33 15.21
N VAL A 11 -25.56 12.20 15.20
CA VAL A 11 -25.00 12.85 14.01
C VAL A 11 -23.49 12.60 13.94
N THR A 12 -22.90 12.85 12.77
CA THR A 12 -21.44 12.89 12.58
C THR A 12 -20.89 14.28 12.85
N SER A 13 -19.59 14.39 13.09
CA SER A 13 -18.90 15.67 13.22
C SER A 13 -18.98 16.52 11.96
N LEU A 14 -19.12 15.92 10.77
CA LEU A 14 -19.31 16.66 9.52
C LEU A 14 -20.73 17.23 9.41
N GLU A 15 -21.75 16.49 9.86
CA GLU A 15 -23.10 17.03 10.00
C GLU A 15 -23.15 18.15 11.04
N MET A 16 -22.41 18.01 12.15
CA MET A 16 -22.27 19.09 13.14
C MET A 16 -21.59 20.35 12.55
N GLU A 17 -20.59 20.22 11.66
CA GLU A 17 -20.08 21.38 10.91
C GLU A 17 -21.18 22.07 10.12
N ARG A 18 -22.06 21.31 9.44
CA ARG A 18 -23.19 21.89 8.69
C ARG A 18 -24.23 22.54 9.60
N ILE A 19 -24.46 22.00 10.80
CA ILE A 19 -25.37 22.59 11.80
C ILE A 19 -24.82 23.92 12.33
N LEU A 20 -23.51 24.01 12.56
CA LEU A 20 -22.85 25.20 13.10
C LEU A 20 -22.60 26.30 12.06
N ASP A 21 -22.58 25.95 10.77
CA ASP A 21 -22.39 26.89 9.66
C ASP A 21 -23.60 27.81 9.48
N VAL A 22 -23.36 29.11 9.40
CA VAL A 22 -24.36 30.14 9.11
C VAL A 22 -24.97 30.01 7.71
N ASN A 23 -24.22 29.44 6.77
CA ASN A 23 -24.71 29.07 5.42
C ASN A 23 -25.14 27.59 5.36
N GLY A 24 -25.24 26.95 6.53
CA GLY A 24 -25.71 25.59 6.69
C GLY A 24 -27.23 25.46 6.53
N PRO A 25 -27.73 24.22 6.45
CA PRO A 25 -29.17 23.94 6.33
C PRO A 25 -29.99 24.44 7.54
N THR A 26 -29.34 24.66 8.69
CA THR A 26 -29.98 25.20 9.91
C THR A 26 -29.73 26.71 10.08
N GLY A 27 -29.00 27.36 9.17
CA GLY A 27 -28.61 28.77 9.31
C GLY A 27 -27.78 29.06 10.58
N GLY A 28 -27.03 28.08 11.08
CA GLY A 28 -26.26 28.17 12.32
C GLY A 28 -27.10 28.00 13.59
N GLN A 29 -28.38 27.65 13.49
CA GLN A 29 -29.25 27.38 14.63
C GLN A 29 -28.90 26.02 15.27
N LEU A 30 -28.89 25.97 16.61
CA LEU A 30 -28.56 24.78 17.41
C LEU A 30 -29.76 23.83 17.52
N ILE A 31 -30.24 23.39 16.37
CA ILE A 31 -31.38 22.46 16.24
C ILE A 31 -30.91 21.12 15.68
N ASN A 32 -31.53 20.05 16.15
CA ASN A 32 -31.39 18.75 15.53
C ASN A 32 -32.15 18.75 14.19
N PRO A 33 -31.47 18.58 13.04
CA PRO A 33 -32.10 18.70 11.73
C PRO A 33 -33.16 17.61 11.45
N LYS A 34 -33.12 16.49 12.18
CA LYS A 34 -34.08 15.39 12.03
C LYS A 34 -35.35 15.58 12.85
N THR A 35 -35.29 16.30 13.97
CA THR A 35 -36.42 16.48 14.89
C THR A 35 -36.93 17.91 14.99
N GLY A 36 -36.14 18.90 14.53
CA GLY A 36 -36.41 20.32 14.68
C GLY A 36 -36.25 20.86 16.10
N LYS A 37 -35.86 20.01 17.06
CA LYS A 37 -35.73 20.40 18.48
C LYS A 37 -34.38 21.06 18.73
N GLU A 38 -34.39 22.11 19.54
CA GLU A 38 -33.18 22.75 20.05
C GLU A 38 -32.40 21.79 20.98
N PHE A 39 -31.07 21.81 20.91
CA PHE A 39 -30.21 21.03 21.81
C PHE A 39 -29.35 21.93 22.69
N ARG A 40 -29.17 21.53 23.95
CA ARG A 40 -28.37 22.28 24.95
C ARG A 40 -27.30 21.43 25.64
N ARG A 41 -27.34 20.11 25.46
CA ARG A 41 -26.30 19.15 25.88
C ARG A 41 -25.83 18.29 24.72
N VAL A 42 -24.53 18.25 24.51
CA VAL A 42 -23.89 17.51 23.42
C VAL A 42 -22.78 16.61 23.95
N ALA A 43 -22.73 15.37 23.48
CA ALA A 43 -21.58 14.49 23.73
C ALA A 43 -20.84 14.16 22.43
N TYR A 44 -19.53 14.35 22.42
CA TYR A 44 -18.64 13.89 21.36
C TYR A 44 -18.09 12.52 21.71
N ILE A 45 -18.12 11.61 20.73
CA ILE A 45 -17.46 10.32 20.81
C ILE A 45 -16.27 10.34 19.86
N LEU A 46 -15.07 10.52 20.42
CA LEU A 46 -13.83 10.47 19.65
C LEU A 46 -13.54 9.03 19.23
N CYS A 47 -12.75 8.88 18.16
CA CYS A 47 -12.36 7.57 17.64
C CYS A 47 -13.58 6.67 17.32
N ALA A 48 -14.69 7.24 16.85
CA ALA A 48 -15.89 6.49 16.50
C ALA A 48 -15.67 5.70 15.19
N GLY A 49 -14.97 4.57 15.27
CA GLY A 49 -14.53 3.77 14.13
C GLY A 49 -13.10 4.05 13.64
N SER A 50 -12.33 4.88 14.35
CA SER A 50 -10.86 4.96 14.21
C SER A 50 -10.20 4.29 15.41
N ARG A 51 -8.98 3.79 15.28
CA ARG A 51 -8.30 3.01 16.34
C ARG A 51 -9.18 1.86 16.84
N ASP A 52 -9.85 1.21 15.91
CA ASP A 52 -10.75 0.09 16.12
C ASP A 52 -10.35 -1.05 15.17
N THR A 53 -9.69 -2.06 15.72
CA THR A 53 -9.18 -3.22 14.98
C THR A 53 -10.23 -4.28 14.71
N GLU A 54 -11.40 -4.19 15.35
CA GLU A 54 -12.46 -5.20 15.23
C GLU A 54 -13.56 -4.76 14.28
N ASN A 55 -14.01 -3.51 14.40
CA ASN A 55 -15.22 -3.01 13.74
C ASN A 55 -15.02 -1.71 12.97
N GLY A 56 -13.79 -1.26 12.80
CA GLY A 56 -13.49 0.01 12.16
C GLY A 56 -12.12 0.04 11.49
N LYS A 57 -11.49 1.21 11.54
CA LYS A 57 -10.16 1.44 10.96
C LYS A 57 -9.11 1.40 12.07
N PRO A 58 -7.99 0.66 11.89
CA PRO A 58 -6.97 0.51 12.93
C PRO A 58 -6.17 1.80 13.16
N TYR A 59 -6.11 2.68 12.16
CA TYR A 59 -5.36 3.92 12.20
C TYR A 59 -6.09 5.07 12.91
N CYS A 60 -5.34 6.12 13.22
CA CYS A 60 -5.84 7.37 13.80
C CYS A 60 -6.16 8.38 12.69
N SER A 61 -7.35 8.97 12.72
CA SER A 61 -7.75 10.00 11.75
C SER A 61 -7.13 11.39 11.98
N ARG A 62 -6.17 11.52 12.93
CA ARG A 62 -5.32 12.68 13.25
C ARG A 62 -6.00 14.01 13.63
N VAL A 63 -7.08 14.40 12.96
CA VAL A 63 -7.77 15.69 13.11
C VAL A 63 -9.00 15.63 14.01
N CYS A 64 -9.48 14.44 14.36
CA CYS A 64 -10.74 14.27 15.08
C CYS A 64 -10.78 14.83 16.49
N CYS A 65 -9.66 14.80 17.20
CA CYS A 65 -9.54 15.51 18.47
C CYS A 65 -9.68 17.03 18.25
N LEU A 66 -8.99 17.58 17.24
CA LEU A 66 -8.91 19.03 17.02
C LEU A 66 -10.24 19.62 16.54
N TYR A 67 -10.90 19.01 15.55
CA TYR A 67 -12.20 19.54 15.13
C TYR A 67 -13.26 19.39 16.22
N ALA A 68 -13.19 18.37 17.08
CA ALA A 68 -14.12 18.20 18.19
C ALA A 68 -13.91 19.30 19.24
N LEU A 69 -12.65 19.62 19.57
CA LEU A 69 -12.31 20.76 20.43
C LEU A 69 -12.83 22.07 19.84
N LYS A 70 -12.66 22.28 18.52
CA LYS A 70 -13.17 23.46 17.82
C LYS A 70 -14.68 23.57 17.92
N GLN A 71 -15.41 22.52 17.56
CA GLN A 71 -16.87 22.51 17.62
C GLN A 71 -17.36 22.64 19.07
N ALA A 72 -16.67 22.04 20.04
CA ALA A 72 -16.96 22.20 21.46
C ALA A 72 -16.85 23.65 21.92
N GLN A 73 -15.77 24.37 21.58
CA GLN A 73 -15.65 25.79 21.93
C GLN A 73 -16.78 26.64 21.32
N LEU A 74 -17.14 26.41 20.05
CA LEU A 74 -18.25 27.11 19.39
C LEU A 74 -19.62 26.85 20.03
N LEU A 75 -19.78 25.70 20.69
CA LEU A 75 -20.98 25.33 21.44
C LEU A 75 -20.97 25.94 22.85
N LEU A 76 -19.83 25.88 23.55
CA LEU A 76 -19.64 26.48 24.87
C LEU A 76 -19.85 28.00 24.83
N ASP A 77 -19.34 28.68 23.80
CA ASP A 77 -19.54 30.13 23.60
C ASP A 77 -21.03 30.50 23.40
N ARG A 78 -21.88 29.53 23.10
CA ARG A 78 -23.35 29.65 22.96
C ARG A 78 -24.12 29.06 24.15
N GLY A 79 -23.43 28.72 25.24
CA GLY A 79 -24.03 28.21 26.47
C GLY A 79 -24.53 26.76 26.38
N VAL A 80 -23.96 25.94 25.50
CA VAL A 80 -24.23 24.50 25.42
C VAL A 80 -23.25 23.74 26.31
N GLU A 81 -23.75 22.78 27.08
CA GLU A 81 -22.92 21.86 27.86
C GLU A 81 -22.34 20.78 26.95
N VAL A 82 -21.02 20.58 27.01
CA VAL A 82 -20.30 19.68 26.10
C VAL A 82 -19.51 18.62 26.87
N TRP A 83 -19.75 17.36 26.53
CA TRP A 83 -18.99 16.20 26.97
C TRP A 83 -18.11 15.68 25.82
N ILE A 84 -16.88 15.29 26.10
CA ILE A 84 -15.96 14.68 25.13
C ILE A 84 -15.46 13.36 25.70
N HIS A 85 -15.93 12.25 25.12
CA HIS A 85 -15.47 10.90 25.42
C HIS A 85 -14.28 10.54 24.54
N TYR A 86 -13.15 10.19 25.15
CA TYR A 86 -11.89 10.01 24.45
C TYR A 86 -11.03 8.88 25.04
N ILE A 87 -10.11 8.35 24.22
CA ILE A 87 -9.04 7.44 24.69
C ILE A 87 -7.80 8.26 25.05
N ASP A 88 -7.31 9.02 24.06
CA ASP A 88 -6.23 9.98 24.17
C ASP A 88 -6.63 11.25 23.42
N ILE A 89 -6.35 12.42 23.98
CA ILE A 89 -6.41 13.68 23.24
C ILE A 89 -5.11 13.80 22.45
N ARG A 90 -5.22 13.80 21.12
CA ARG A 90 -4.11 14.00 20.21
C ARG A 90 -4.18 15.40 19.64
N ALA A 91 -3.42 16.30 20.25
CA ALA A 91 -3.25 17.68 19.79
C ALA A 91 -1.80 17.97 19.32
N PRO A 92 -1.24 17.18 18.38
CA PRO A 92 0.14 17.38 17.93
C PRO A 92 0.22 18.57 16.96
N GLY A 93 0.85 19.65 17.37
CA GLY A 93 1.04 20.82 16.52
C GLY A 93 1.35 22.08 17.32
N ARG A 94 1.75 23.13 16.62
CA ARG A 94 2.02 24.43 17.26
C ARG A 94 0.72 25.00 17.79
N ARG A 95 0.65 25.25 19.10
CA ARG A 95 -0.51 25.80 19.83
C ARG A 95 -1.73 24.87 19.97
N TYR A 96 -1.61 23.60 19.60
CA TYR A 96 -2.75 22.68 19.65
C TYR A 96 -3.03 22.19 21.08
N GLU A 97 -2.00 22.05 21.91
CA GLU A 97 -2.16 21.74 23.34
C GLU A 97 -2.82 22.91 24.07
N GLU A 98 -2.41 24.14 23.79
CA GLU A 98 -3.02 25.35 24.34
C GLU A 98 -4.49 25.47 23.93
N PHE A 99 -4.84 25.02 22.72
CA PHE A 99 -6.23 24.96 22.26
C PHE A 99 -7.05 23.92 23.03
N TYR A 100 -6.46 22.77 23.37
CA TYR A 100 -7.07 21.78 24.25
C TYR A 100 -7.29 22.34 25.67
N LEU A 101 -6.26 22.93 26.28
CA LEU A 101 -6.34 23.55 27.60
C LEU A 101 -7.39 24.67 27.66
N GLU A 102 -7.48 25.49 26.61
CA GLU A 102 -8.51 26.53 26.54
C GLU A 102 -9.92 25.95 26.47
N THR A 103 -10.10 24.84 25.75
CA THR A 103 -11.38 24.12 25.70
C THR A 103 -11.79 23.61 27.08
N GLN A 104 -10.83 23.12 27.88
CA GLN A 104 -11.07 22.75 29.29
C GLN A 104 -11.46 23.96 30.14
N ARG A 105 -10.75 25.09 30.01
CA ARG A 105 -11.05 26.32 30.76
C ARG A 105 -12.43 26.90 30.44
N LYS A 106 -12.88 26.75 29.18
CA LYS A 106 -14.24 27.11 28.75
C LYS A 106 -15.34 26.21 29.31
N GLY A 107 -14.98 25.10 29.97
CA GLY A 107 -15.92 24.23 30.69
C GLY A 107 -16.33 22.97 29.94
N ALA A 108 -15.63 22.55 28.87
CA ALA A 108 -15.83 21.22 28.31
C ALA A 108 -15.48 20.12 29.33
N LEU A 109 -16.32 19.09 29.42
CA LEU A 109 -16.14 17.96 30.31
C LEU A 109 -15.51 16.80 29.53
N PHE A 110 -14.39 16.29 30.03
CA PHE A 110 -13.61 15.24 29.36
C PHE A 110 -13.73 13.93 30.13
N VAL A 111 -14.20 12.88 29.45
CA VAL A 111 -14.35 11.53 30.03
C VAL A 111 -13.36 10.61 29.34
N LYS A 112 -12.36 10.14 30.09
CA LYS A 112 -11.33 9.23 29.56
C LYS A 112 -11.87 7.79 29.57
N GLY A 113 -12.26 7.29 28.41
CA GLY A 113 -12.69 5.92 28.21
C GLY A 113 -13.55 5.76 26.95
N LYS A 114 -13.67 4.52 26.47
CA LYS A 114 -14.50 4.20 25.31
C LYS A 114 -15.97 4.16 25.73
N VAL A 115 -16.84 4.75 24.90
CA VAL A 115 -18.29 4.60 25.04
C VAL A 115 -18.66 3.14 24.74
N VAL A 116 -19.38 2.52 25.66
CA VAL A 116 -19.84 1.14 25.56
C VAL A 116 -21.09 1.09 24.69
N GLU A 117 -22.09 1.90 25.04
CA GLU A 117 -23.40 1.88 24.40
C GLU A 117 -24.12 3.24 24.46
N LEU A 118 -25.11 3.41 23.57
CA LEU A 118 -26.02 4.55 23.54
C LEU A 118 -27.44 4.06 23.78
N ILE A 119 -28.10 4.62 24.79
CA ILE A 119 -29.43 4.20 25.24
C ILE A 119 -30.42 5.34 24.98
N PRO A 120 -31.34 5.21 24.01
CA PRO A 120 -32.37 6.22 23.77
C PRO A 120 -33.31 6.35 24.97
N GLU A 121 -33.60 7.58 25.39
CA GLU A 121 -34.53 7.89 26.48
C GLU A 121 -35.43 9.07 26.06
N GLY A 122 -36.53 8.74 25.37
CA GLY A 122 -37.46 9.73 24.82
C GLY A 122 -36.75 10.66 23.82
N ASP A 123 -36.67 11.94 24.17
CA ASP A 123 -36.02 12.97 23.36
C ASP A 123 -34.49 13.04 23.56
N ARG A 124 -33.97 12.38 24.59
CA ARG A 124 -32.54 12.35 24.91
C ARG A 124 -31.93 11.00 24.57
N ILE A 125 -30.61 10.96 24.67
CA ILE A 125 -29.83 9.73 24.59
C ILE A 125 -28.82 9.71 25.73
N ILE A 126 -28.77 8.59 26.45
CA ILE A 126 -27.80 8.36 27.51
C ILE A 126 -26.54 7.78 26.88
N VAL A 127 -25.42 8.47 27.06
CA VAL A 127 -24.09 7.96 26.69
C VAL A 127 -23.54 7.19 27.88
N ARG A 128 -23.45 5.86 27.76
CA ARG A 128 -22.88 4.99 28.79
C ARG A 128 -21.46 4.60 28.43
N GLY A 129 -20.51 4.92 29.31
CA GLY A 129 -19.11 4.60 29.14
C GLY A 129 -18.41 4.38 30.46
N GLU A 130 -17.18 3.89 30.40
CA GLU A 130 -16.29 3.85 31.55
C GLU A 130 -15.51 5.16 31.64
N ASP A 131 -15.42 5.74 32.84
CA ASP A 131 -14.45 6.77 33.16
C ASP A 131 -13.25 6.10 33.86
N MET A 132 -12.15 5.95 33.12
CA MET A 132 -10.93 5.32 33.59
C MET A 132 -10.20 6.15 34.66
N MET A 133 -10.46 7.45 34.75
CA MET A 133 -9.86 8.29 35.79
C MET A 133 -10.57 8.10 37.13
N LEU A 134 -11.89 7.90 37.08
CA LEU A 134 -12.72 7.66 38.26
C LEU A 134 -12.94 6.18 38.57
N ASN A 135 -12.51 5.29 37.67
CA ASN A 135 -12.71 3.84 37.72
C ASN A 135 -14.19 3.46 37.97
N ARG A 136 -15.11 4.07 37.22
CA ARG A 136 -16.55 3.82 37.33
C ARG A 136 -17.26 3.98 36.00
N ILE A 137 -18.43 3.34 35.86
CA ILE A 137 -19.34 3.62 34.76
C ILE A 137 -19.98 4.98 34.97
N VAL A 138 -20.05 5.77 33.89
CA VAL A 138 -20.72 7.06 33.83
C VAL A 138 -21.83 7.04 32.79
N GLU A 139 -22.90 7.77 33.08
CA GLU A 139 -24.06 7.94 32.22
C GLU A 139 -24.32 9.42 32.02
N ASN A 140 -24.20 9.87 30.78
CA ASN A 140 -24.36 11.27 30.42
C ASN A 140 -25.62 11.43 29.55
N PRO A 141 -26.75 11.91 30.10
CA PRO A 141 -27.95 12.18 29.31
C PRO A 141 -27.76 13.46 28.49
N VAL A 142 -27.77 13.34 27.16
CA VAL A 142 -27.56 14.46 26.24
C VAL A 142 -28.69 14.56 25.21
N ASP A 143 -28.83 15.75 24.62
CA ASP A 143 -29.83 16.02 23.59
C ASP A 143 -29.30 15.60 22.20
N LEU A 144 -27.98 15.60 22.00
CA LEU A 144 -27.33 15.22 20.75
C LEU A 144 -25.99 14.48 21.02
N VAL A 145 -25.69 13.48 20.20
CA VAL A 145 -24.40 12.77 20.16
C VAL A 145 -23.71 13.03 18.83
N VAL A 146 -22.45 13.44 18.88
CA VAL A 146 -21.61 13.68 17.70
C VAL A 146 -20.54 12.60 17.61
N LEU A 147 -20.64 11.77 16.58
CA LEU A 147 -19.63 10.77 16.25
C LEU A 147 -18.48 11.40 15.48
N CYS A 148 -17.26 11.03 15.83
CA CYS A 148 -16.06 11.43 15.11
C CYS A 148 -15.52 10.26 14.27
N PRO A 149 -16.03 10.07 13.03
CA PRO A 149 -15.76 8.89 12.22
C PRO A 149 -14.32 8.85 11.68
N PRO A 150 -13.87 7.69 11.16
CA PRO A 150 -12.62 7.62 10.44
C PRO A 150 -12.64 8.45 9.14
N ILE A 151 -11.50 9.02 8.80
CA ILE A 151 -11.23 9.50 7.45
C ILE A 151 -10.89 8.29 6.59
N ILE A 152 -11.57 8.17 5.45
CA ILE A 152 -11.36 7.13 4.45
C ILE A 152 -11.24 7.79 3.07
N VAL A 153 -10.65 7.08 2.12
CA VAL A 153 -10.76 7.43 0.70
C VAL A 153 -12.00 6.77 0.09
N THR A 154 -12.42 7.28 -1.06
CA THR A 154 -13.58 6.78 -1.81
C THR A 154 -13.16 5.77 -2.88
N ASP A 155 -14.07 4.93 -3.34
CA ASP A 155 -13.83 3.99 -4.44
C ASP A 155 -13.37 4.71 -5.72
N GLU A 156 -13.81 5.94 -5.96
CA GLU A 156 -13.34 6.78 -7.07
C GLU A 156 -11.85 7.11 -6.96
N THR A 157 -11.30 7.24 -5.74
CA THR A 157 -9.87 7.46 -5.52
C THR A 157 -9.08 6.20 -5.85
N HIS A 158 -9.59 5.02 -5.48
CA HIS A 158 -8.97 3.74 -5.84
C HIS A 158 -8.97 3.50 -7.35
N LYS A 159 -10.09 3.76 -8.03
CA LYS A 159 -10.15 3.72 -9.51
C LYS A 159 -9.16 4.68 -10.15
N LEU A 160 -8.99 5.88 -9.61
CA LEU A 160 -7.99 6.82 -10.10
C LEU A 160 -6.56 6.29 -9.88
N ALA A 161 -6.29 5.67 -8.72
CA ALA A 161 -5.00 5.06 -8.43
C ALA A 161 -4.67 3.92 -9.43
N GLU A 162 -5.63 3.05 -9.73
CA GLU A 162 -5.50 1.99 -10.74
C GLU A 162 -5.22 2.55 -12.14
N MET A 163 -5.99 3.57 -12.57
CA MET A 163 -5.76 4.26 -13.84
C MET A 163 -4.36 4.86 -13.95
N LEU A 164 -3.86 5.39 -12.84
CA LEU A 164 -2.52 5.96 -12.73
C LEU A 164 -1.45 4.91 -12.42
N ARG A 165 -1.79 3.64 -12.23
CA ARG A 165 -0.86 2.56 -11.83
C ARG A 165 0.01 2.95 -10.64
N ILE A 166 -0.63 3.39 -9.56
CA ILE A 166 0.02 3.72 -8.30
C ILE A 166 -0.55 2.86 -7.17
N PRO A 167 0.30 2.26 -6.32
CA PRO A 167 -0.17 1.40 -5.23
C PRO A 167 -0.81 2.21 -4.11
N VAL A 168 -1.60 1.52 -3.29
CA VAL A 168 -2.15 2.03 -2.03
C VAL A 168 -1.56 1.29 -0.83
N ASP A 169 -1.61 1.89 0.36
CA ASP A 169 -1.11 1.32 1.61
C ASP A 169 -2.13 0.40 2.32
N GLU A 170 -1.75 -0.20 3.46
CA GLU A 170 -2.63 -1.09 4.24
C GLU A 170 -3.89 -0.39 4.78
N ASP A 171 -3.87 0.94 4.86
CA ASP A 171 -4.99 1.76 5.30
C ASP A 171 -5.89 2.21 4.13
N GLY A 172 -5.44 1.97 2.89
CA GLY A 172 -6.13 2.25 1.63
C GLY A 172 -5.82 3.62 1.03
N PHE A 173 -4.84 4.36 1.55
CA PHE A 173 -4.39 5.65 1.02
C PHE A 173 -3.34 5.45 -0.09
N ILE A 174 -3.13 6.46 -0.95
CA ILE A 174 -2.07 6.41 -1.96
C ILE A 174 -0.73 6.26 -1.25
N LEU A 175 0.07 5.28 -1.67
CA LEU A 175 1.38 5.02 -1.11
C LEU A 175 2.41 6.00 -1.71
N GLU A 176 3.06 6.77 -0.83
CA GLU A 176 4.20 7.60 -1.21
C GLU A 176 5.43 6.77 -1.59
N ARG A 177 6.35 7.36 -2.35
CA ARG A 177 7.60 6.73 -2.76
C ARG A 177 8.45 6.36 -1.55
N HIS A 178 8.57 7.29 -0.60
CA HIS A 178 9.27 7.06 0.65
C HIS A 178 8.76 8.00 1.76
N PRO A 179 8.36 7.50 2.95
CA PRO A 179 7.70 8.29 4.00
C PRO A 179 8.44 9.53 4.50
N LYS A 180 9.78 9.52 4.41
CA LYS A 180 10.65 10.63 4.86
C LYS A 180 11.36 11.39 3.74
N LEU A 181 11.98 10.67 2.80
CA LEU A 181 12.84 11.25 1.76
C LEU A 181 12.04 11.78 0.57
N ASP A 182 10.90 11.16 0.25
CA ASP A 182 10.08 11.59 -0.89
C ASP A 182 8.57 11.37 -0.63
N PRO A 183 7.99 12.14 0.32
CA PRO A 183 6.66 11.86 0.87
C PRO A 183 5.49 12.31 -0.03
N VAL A 184 5.76 13.05 -1.10
CA VAL A 184 4.73 13.59 -2.01
C VAL A 184 4.84 13.04 -3.44
N ALA A 185 5.92 12.29 -3.74
CA ALA A 185 6.01 11.53 -4.97
C ALA A 185 5.37 10.16 -4.81
N THR A 186 4.79 9.64 -5.87
CA THR A 186 4.33 8.24 -5.90
C THR A 186 5.44 7.33 -6.42
N LYS A 187 5.19 6.02 -6.42
CA LYS A 187 6.06 5.03 -7.09
C LYS A 187 6.15 5.22 -8.60
N ARG A 188 5.23 5.98 -9.21
CA ARG A 188 5.28 6.32 -10.64
C ARG A 188 5.91 7.68 -10.86
N ASP A 189 6.97 7.74 -11.66
CA ASP A 189 7.61 9.00 -12.02
C ASP A 189 6.65 9.95 -12.73
N GLY A 190 6.72 11.23 -12.36
CA GLY A 190 5.84 12.29 -12.88
C GLY A 190 4.44 12.32 -12.26
N VAL A 191 4.09 11.37 -11.38
CA VAL A 191 2.85 11.38 -10.62
C VAL A 191 3.13 11.72 -9.17
N PHE A 192 2.53 12.81 -8.70
CA PHE A 192 2.68 13.34 -7.34
C PHE A 192 1.31 13.39 -6.65
N ALA A 193 1.30 13.30 -5.33
CA ALA A 193 0.09 13.32 -4.51
C ALA A 193 0.25 14.30 -3.34
N CYS A 194 -0.85 14.90 -2.89
CA CYS A 194 -0.87 15.77 -1.71
C CYS A 194 -2.24 15.75 -1.03
N GLY A 195 -2.26 16.02 0.28
CA GLY A 195 -3.50 16.10 1.05
C GLY A 195 -3.98 14.75 1.57
N MET A 196 -5.28 14.62 1.83
CA MET A 196 -5.84 13.46 2.54
C MET A 196 -5.82 12.15 1.75
N VAL A 197 -5.50 12.19 0.45
CA VAL A 197 -5.27 10.97 -0.34
C VAL A 197 -4.01 10.22 0.09
N LEU A 198 -3.04 10.90 0.73
CA LEU A 198 -1.85 10.33 1.37
C LEU A 198 -2.05 10.07 2.88
N GLY A 199 -3.30 9.97 3.34
CA GLY A 199 -3.61 9.72 4.75
C GLY A 199 -4.11 10.95 5.54
N PRO A 200 -4.70 10.73 6.73
CA PRO A 200 -5.36 11.79 7.50
C PRO A 200 -4.39 12.87 7.99
N LYS A 201 -4.74 14.15 7.77
CA LYS A 201 -3.92 15.31 8.16
C LYS A 201 -4.73 16.61 8.21
N ASP A 202 -4.21 17.63 8.89
CA ASP A 202 -4.84 18.94 8.97
C ASP A 202 -4.58 19.81 7.73
N ILE A 203 -5.25 20.96 7.68
CA ILE A 203 -5.17 21.92 6.57
C ILE A 203 -3.75 22.49 6.41
N GLN A 204 -3.05 22.75 7.53
CA GLN A 204 -1.71 23.35 7.49
C GLN A 204 -0.71 22.39 6.86
N THR A 205 -0.74 21.13 7.29
CA THR A 205 0.08 20.04 6.72
C THR A 205 -0.28 19.82 5.24
N THR A 206 -1.58 19.80 4.92
CA THR A 206 -2.05 19.65 3.52
C THR A 206 -1.54 20.77 2.62
N THR A 207 -1.51 22.01 3.11
CA THR A 207 -1.03 23.17 2.35
C THR A 207 0.46 23.04 2.06
N ALA A 208 1.27 22.69 3.07
CA ALA A 208 2.70 22.47 2.90
C ALA A 208 3.00 21.30 1.93
N GLU A 209 2.23 20.22 1.98
CA GLU A 209 2.34 19.11 1.03
C GLU A 209 1.96 19.52 -0.40
N ALA A 210 0.92 20.35 -0.57
CA ALA A 210 0.53 20.86 -1.88
C ALA A 210 1.64 21.73 -2.49
N GLU A 211 2.28 22.59 -1.70
CA GLU A 211 3.45 23.37 -2.12
C GLU A 211 4.62 22.45 -2.51
N ALA A 212 4.89 21.40 -1.73
CA ALA A 212 5.93 20.42 -2.01
C ALA A 212 5.66 19.63 -3.30
N ALA A 213 4.43 19.15 -3.50
CA ALA A 213 4.01 18.44 -4.70
C ALA A 213 4.08 19.34 -5.95
N ALA A 214 3.67 20.61 -5.83
CA ALA A 214 3.82 21.59 -6.90
C ALA A 214 5.29 21.81 -7.28
N MET A 215 6.18 21.95 -6.28
CA MET A 215 7.61 22.11 -6.53
C MET A 215 8.23 20.86 -7.18
N LYS A 216 7.82 19.66 -6.75
CA LYS A 216 8.23 18.39 -7.39
C LYS A 216 7.79 18.33 -8.86
N ALA A 217 6.57 18.76 -9.16
CA ALA A 217 6.09 18.86 -10.54
C ALA A 217 6.90 19.89 -11.36
N VAL A 218 7.20 21.07 -10.81
CA VAL A 218 8.05 22.08 -11.48
C VAL A 218 9.45 21.51 -11.75
N ASN A 219 10.08 20.86 -10.78
CA ASN A 219 11.40 20.24 -10.97
C ASN A 219 11.36 19.15 -12.04
N PHE A 220 10.29 18.34 -12.06
CA PHE A 220 10.10 17.30 -13.08
C PHE A 220 9.92 17.87 -14.49
N LEU A 221 9.36 19.07 -14.63
CA LEU A 221 9.16 19.74 -15.91
C LEU A 221 10.36 20.60 -16.36
N SER A 222 11.18 21.08 -15.42
CA SER A 222 12.21 22.09 -15.69
C SER A 222 13.60 21.50 -15.92
N ALA A 223 13.82 20.23 -15.58
CA ALA A 223 15.10 19.55 -15.73
C ALA A 223 15.15 18.70 -17.00
N GLU A 224 16.36 18.53 -17.55
CA GLU A 224 16.61 17.47 -18.52
C GLU A 224 16.23 16.12 -17.89
N ARG A 225 15.56 15.27 -18.68
CA ARG A 225 15.15 13.97 -18.19
C ARG A 225 16.31 12.99 -18.29
N LEU A 226 16.72 12.49 -17.13
CA LEU A 226 17.53 11.28 -17.06
C LEU A 226 16.62 10.11 -17.42
N ILE A 227 16.95 9.42 -18.51
CA ILE A 227 16.32 8.15 -18.85
C ILE A 227 16.94 7.10 -17.92
N GLU A 228 16.09 6.34 -17.23
CA GLU A 228 16.53 5.20 -16.42
C GLU A 228 17.44 4.29 -17.26
N PRO A 229 18.71 4.06 -16.89
CA PRO A 229 19.66 3.36 -17.75
C PRO A 229 19.32 1.88 -17.95
N ASN A 230 18.54 1.26 -17.06
CA ASN A 230 18.27 -0.17 -17.07
C ASN A 230 17.22 -0.58 -18.14
N LYS A 231 17.52 -0.32 -19.42
CA LYS A 231 16.67 -0.63 -20.58
C LYS A 231 17.08 -1.93 -21.27
N ALA A 232 16.16 -2.49 -22.05
CA ALA A 232 16.51 -3.57 -22.96
C ALA A 232 17.35 -3.01 -24.14
N TYR A 233 18.34 -3.76 -24.58
CA TYR A 233 19.23 -3.41 -25.70
C TYR A 233 19.58 -4.66 -26.53
N PHE A 234 20.07 -4.45 -27.75
CA PHE A 234 20.58 -5.53 -28.59
C PHE A 234 22.05 -5.78 -28.31
N ILE A 235 22.40 -7.02 -27.93
CA ILE A 235 23.78 -7.45 -27.71
C ILE A 235 24.57 -7.33 -29.03
N ASP A 236 23.97 -7.85 -30.10
CA ASP A 236 24.46 -7.75 -31.47
C ASP A 236 23.25 -7.61 -32.42
N PRO A 237 23.09 -6.48 -33.13
CA PRO A 237 22.04 -6.29 -34.12
C PRO A 237 22.02 -7.36 -35.23
N GLU A 238 23.14 -8.03 -35.49
CA GLU A 238 23.22 -9.07 -36.53
C GLU A 238 22.46 -10.35 -36.15
N LEU A 239 22.31 -10.63 -34.85
CA LEU A 239 21.53 -11.78 -34.36
C LEU A 239 20.02 -11.61 -34.60
N CYS A 240 19.54 -10.38 -34.79
CA CYS A 240 18.13 -10.11 -35.07
C CYS A 240 17.79 -10.47 -36.52
N ASP A 241 16.78 -11.31 -36.73
CA ASP A 241 16.28 -11.68 -38.06
C ASP A 241 14.97 -10.97 -38.44
N GLY A 242 14.51 -10.02 -37.61
CA GLY A 242 13.30 -9.25 -37.86
C GLY A 242 11.99 -10.01 -37.61
N CYS A 243 12.01 -11.14 -36.86
CA CYS A 243 10.82 -11.99 -36.65
C CYS A 243 9.64 -11.31 -35.94
N GLY A 244 9.87 -10.22 -35.19
CA GLY A 244 8.83 -9.42 -34.56
C GLY A 244 8.33 -9.91 -33.19
N ALA A 245 8.79 -11.05 -32.67
CA ALA A 245 8.32 -11.59 -31.38
C ALA A 245 8.50 -10.61 -30.19
N CYS A 246 9.58 -9.82 -30.20
CA CYS A 246 9.81 -8.80 -29.18
C CYS A 246 8.81 -7.63 -29.23
N ILE A 247 8.21 -7.35 -30.38
CA ILE A 247 7.20 -6.29 -30.54
C ILE A 247 5.91 -6.72 -29.84
N GLU A 248 5.46 -7.95 -30.09
CA GLU A 248 4.25 -8.50 -29.48
C GLU A 248 4.37 -8.58 -27.95
N ALA A 249 5.56 -8.93 -27.46
CA ALA A 249 5.84 -9.00 -26.02
C ALA A 249 6.01 -7.63 -25.34
N CYS A 250 6.15 -6.51 -26.08
CA CYS A 250 6.45 -5.21 -25.49
C CYS A 250 5.17 -4.47 -25.05
N PRO A 251 4.91 -4.31 -23.73
CA PRO A 251 3.68 -3.69 -23.24
C PRO A 251 3.60 -2.19 -23.51
N GLU A 252 4.75 -1.53 -23.71
CA GLU A 252 4.87 -0.08 -23.95
C GLU A 252 4.96 0.27 -25.44
N ALA A 253 4.85 -0.71 -26.34
CA ALA A 253 5.04 -0.52 -27.78
C ALA A 253 6.34 0.22 -28.14
N ALA A 254 7.40 -0.03 -27.37
CA ALA A 254 8.70 0.62 -27.51
C ALA A 254 9.53 0.08 -28.68
N ILE A 255 9.15 -1.06 -29.26
CA ILE A 255 9.94 -1.78 -30.28
C ILE A 255 9.23 -1.68 -31.64
N SER A 256 10.00 -1.43 -32.70
CA SER A 256 9.52 -1.39 -34.09
C SER A 256 10.54 -2.02 -35.04
N ILE A 257 10.10 -2.48 -36.22
CA ILE A 257 11.01 -2.93 -37.28
C ILE A 257 11.45 -1.75 -38.15
N VAL A 258 12.75 -1.60 -38.35
CA VAL A 258 13.39 -0.64 -39.28
C VAL A 258 14.44 -1.41 -40.07
N ASP A 259 14.42 -1.31 -41.39
CA ASP A 259 15.37 -1.98 -42.29
C ASP A 259 15.52 -3.50 -42.04
N GLY A 260 14.40 -4.16 -41.69
CA GLY A 260 14.36 -5.60 -41.43
C GLY A 260 14.89 -6.02 -40.05
N LYS A 261 15.28 -5.08 -39.19
CA LYS A 261 15.75 -5.33 -37.82
C LYS A 261 14.85 -4.67 -36.79
N ALA A 262 14.74 -5.27 -35.61
CA ALA A 262 14.04 -4.63 -34.51
C ALA A 262 14.89 -3.51 -33.89
N VAL A 263 14.25 -2.40 -33.54
CA VAL A 263 14.87 -1.21 -32.93
C VAL A 263 14.04 -0.80 -31.72
N ILE A 264 14.70 -0.49 -30.61
CA ILE A 264 14.08 -0.07 -29.35
C ILE A 264 14.12 1.44 -29.25
N LYS A 265 12.96 2.07 -29.02
CA LYS A 265 12.84 3.47 -28.64
C LYS A 265 13.02 3.57 -27.12
N GLU A 266 14.23 3.91 -26.69
CA GLU A 266 14.63 3.97 -25.28
C GLU A 266 13.68 4.81 -24.40
N VAL A 267 13.17 5.92 -24.95
CA VAL A 267 12.25 6.83 -24.24
C VAL A 267 10.92 6.15 -23.86
N LEU A 268 10.48 5.15 -24.64
CA LEU A 268 9.26 4.38 -24.37
C LEU A 268 9.53 3.10 -23.57
N CYS A 269 10.76 2.57 -23.63
CA CYS A 269 11.11 1.38 -22.87
C CYS A 269 11.06 1.70 -21.37
N ASN A 270 10.26 0.97 -20.60
CA ASN A 270 10.23 1.11 -19.14
C ASN A 270 11.21 0.17 -18.41
N GLY A 271 11.87 -0.75 -19.13
CA GLY A 271 12.83 -1.69 -18.54
C GLY A 271 12.20 -2.93 -17.90
N CYS A 272 10.96 -3.29 -18.23
CA CYS A 272 10.32 -4.50 -17.70
C CYS A 272 11.00 -5.83 -18.10
N GLY A 273 11.71 -5.85 -19.24
CA GLY A 273 12.45 -7.03 -19.70
C GLY A 273 11.61 -8.10 -20.43
N ALA A 274 10.30 -7.89 -20.61
CA ALA A 274 9.40 -8.87 -21.24
C ALA A 274 9.85 -9.36 -22.64
N CYS A 275 10.50 -8.50 -23.42
CA CYS A 275 10.99 -8.82 -24.77
C CYS A 275 12.20 -9.77 -24.79
N ILE A 276 12.95 -9.89 -23.69
CA ILE A 276 14.21 -10.64 -23.64
C ILE A 276 13.96 -12.15 -23.75
N PRO A 277 13.09 -12.77 -22.91
CA PRO A 277 12.73 -14.19 -23.08
C PRO A 277 11.96 -14.47 -24.38
N ALA A 278 11.28 -13.46 -24.95
CA ALA A 278 10.52 -13.62 -26.18
C ALA A 278 11.42 -13.70 -27.44
N CYS A 279 12.71 -13.33 -27.35
CA CYS A 279 13.60 -13.33 -28.51
C CYS A 279 14.14 -14.75 -28.77
N PRO A 280 13.75 -15.42 -29.87
CA PRO A 280 14.20 -16.77 -30.17
C PRO A 280 15.69 -16.83 -30.57
N ARG A 281 16.30 -15.67 -30.85
CA ARG A 281 17.71 -15.54 -31.24
C ARG A 281 18.62 -15.18 -30.07
N GLY A 282 18.07 -14.93 -28.88
CA GLY A 282 18.85 -14.43 -27.74
C GLY A 282 19.56 -13.10 -28.02
N ALA A 283 19.03 -12.27 -28.93
CA ALA A 283 19.68 -11.04 -29.38
C ALA A 283 19.55 -9.86 -28.40
N LEU A 284 18.73 -10.01 -27.35
CA LEU A 284 18.38 -8.96 -26.41
C LEU A 284 18.92 -9.26 -25.01
N ASP A 285 19.36 -8.20 -24.32
CA ASP A 285 19.67 -8.22 -22.90
C ASP A 285 19.22 -6.90 -22.23
N GLN A 286 19.50 -6.72 -20.95
CA GLN A 286 19.12 -5.56 -20.17
C GLN A 286 20.33 -4.87 -19.54
N GLU A 287 20.43 -3.57 -19.74
CA GLU A 287 21.45 -2.73 -19.10
C GLU A 287 21.30 -2.79 -17.57
N GLY A 288 22.43 -2.91 -16.86
CA GLY A 288 22.48 -3.02 -15.39
C GLY A 288 21.84 -4.28 -14.80
N LEU A 289 21.36 -5.20 -15.64
CA LEU A 289 20.87 -6.53 -15.28
C LEU A 289 21.12 -7.51 -16.44
N THR A 290 22.39 -7.61 -16.84
CA THR A 290 22.77 -8.51 -17.93
C THR A 290 22.57 -9.97 -17.53
N GLU A 291 22.51 -10.86 -18.52
CA GLU A 291 22.42 -12.31 -18.29
C GLU A 291 23.50 -12.80 -17.30
N GLU A 292 24.74 -12.39 -17.51
CA GLU A 292 25.88 -12.71 -16.65
C GLU A 292 25.72 -12.15 -15.23
N GLN A 293 25.24 -10.91 -15.10
CA GLN A 293 25.02 -10.29 -13.80
C GLN A 293 23.92 -10.99 -13.01
N LEU A 294 22.82 -11.37 -13.68
CA LEU A 294 21.71 -12.08 -13.04
C LEU A 294 22.14 -13.49 -12.60
N LYS A 295 22.81 -14.25 -13.46
CA LYS A 295 23.38 -15.56 -13.11
C LYS A 295 24.37 -15.43 -11.94
N ALA A 296 25.24 -14.42 -11.94
CA ALA A 296 26.16 -14.17 -10.83
C ALA A 296 25.45 -13.89 -9.50
N GLN A 297 24.33 -13.14 -9.51
CA GLN A 297 23.52 -12.90 -8.31
C GLN A 297 22.87 -14.19 -7.79
N ILE A 298 22.29 -15.00 -8.68
CA ILE A 298 21.69 -16.31 -8.36
C ILE A 298 22.73 -17.23 -7.70
N ARG A 299 23.89 -17.39 -8.35
CA ARG A 299 24.98 -18.21 -7.82
C ARG A 299 25.47 -17.71 -6.46
N GLY A 300 25.73 -16.40 -6.36
CA GLY A 300 26.29 -15.79 -5.16
C GLY A 300 25.40 -15.91 -3.93
N ILE A 301 24.07 -15.85 -4.09
CA ILE A 301 23.12 -15.93 -2.98
C ILE A 301 22.87 -17.38 -2.51
N LEU A 302 22.96 -18.36 -3.42
CA LEU A 302 22.66 -19.77 -3.14
C LEU A 302 23.88 -20.55 -2.64
N GLU A 303 25.04 -20.39 -3.27
CA GLU A 303 26.25 -21.17 -2.94
C GLU A 303 26.84 -20.78 -1.59
N ARG A 304 26.62 -19.54 -1.13
CA ARG A 304 27.09 -19.05 0.18
C ARG A 304 26.21 -19.48 1.36
N SER A 305 25.04 -20.06 1.11
CA SER A 305 24.07 -20.39 2.16
C SER A 305 24.34 -21.78 2.73
N GLU A 306 24.37 -21.90 4.05
CA GLU A 306 24.45 -23.18 4.78
C GLU A 306 23.06 -23.69 5.21
N ALA A 307 21.98 -23.02 4.79
CA ALA A 307 20.62 -23.46 5.08
C ALA A 307 20.33 -24.82 4.43
N GLU A 308 19.65 -25.70 5.17
CA GLU A 308 19.23 -27.04 4.73
C GLU A 308 18.25 -26.98 3.55
N VAL A 309 17.31 -26.02 3.60
CA VAL A 309 16.40 -25.69 2.51
C VAL A 309 16.70 -24.28 2.02
N LYS A 310 16.84 -24.11 0.71
CA LYS A 310 17.14 -22.84 0.07
C LYS A 310 16.03 -22.48 -0.92
N ILE A 311 15.34 -21.38 -0.67
CA ILE A 311 14.29 -20.88 -1.56
C ILE A 311 14.72 -19.55 -2.14
N LEU A 312 14.82 -19.47 -3.46
CA LEU A 312 15.12 -18.24 -4.16
C LEU A 312 13.82 -17.53 -4.54
N ALA A 313 13.55 -16.38 -3.95
CA ALA A 313 12.46 -15.50 -4.32
C ALA A 313 12.96 -14.38 -5.23
N PHE A 314 12.55 -14.40 -6.49
CA PHE A 314 12.59 -13.23 -7.33
C PHE A 314 11.39 -12.34 -6.99
N VAL A 315 11.63 -11.05 -6.77
CA VAL A 315 10.62 -10.12 -6.27
C VAL A 315 10.60 -8.86 -7.13
N GLU A 316 9.43 -8.43 -7.58
CA GLU A 316 9.25 -7.16 -8.29
C GLU A 316 9.70 -5.99 -7.39
N ARG A 317 10.51 -5.08 -7.96
CA ARG A 317 11.31 -4.11 -7.21
C ARG A 317 10.51 -2.98 -6.57
N GLU A 318 9.42 -2.52 -7.16
CA GLU A 318 8.76 -1.28 -6.75
C GLU A 318 7.61 -1.50 -5.76
N VAL A 319 6.79 -2.51 -5.99
CA VAL A 319 5.57 -2.82 -5.23
C VAL A 319 5.77 -4.06 -4.37
N ALA A 320 6.15 -5.20 -4.96
CA ALA A 320 6.28 -6.45 -4.21
C ALA A 320 7.41 -6.36 -3.17
N TYR A 321 8.55 -5.77 -3.54
CA TYR A 321 9.66 -5.55 -2.61
C TYR A 321 9.31 -4.51 -1.54
N THR A 322 8.47 -3.52 -1.83
CA THR A 322 7.97 -2.60 -0.80
C THR A 322 7.17 -3.36 0.27
N ALA A 323 6.36 -4.34 -0.11
CA ALA A 323 5.66 -5.20 0.84
C ALA A 323 6.63 -6.05 1.68
N VAL A 324 7.72 -6.56 1.07
CA VAL A 324 8.80 -7.26 1.79
C VAL A 324 9.50 -6.33 2.79
N ASP A 325 9.83 -5.11 2.39
CA ASP A 325 10.45 -4.11 3.25
C ASP A 325 9.55 -3.75 4.44
N LEU A 326 8.23 -3.59 4.21
CA LEU A 326 7.26 -3.39 5.29
C LEU A 326 7.23 -4.57 6.26
N ALA A 327 7.29 -5.81 5.75
CA ALA A 327 7.38 -7.00 6.58
C ALA A 327 8.65 -6.99 7.45
N GLY A 328 9.80 -6.57 6.89
CA GLY A 328 11.05 -6.41 7.61
C GLY A 328 11.00 -5.29 8.66
N LEU A 329 10.46 -4.11 8.32
CA LEU A 329 10.28 -2.98 9.24
C LEU A 329 9.37 -3.33 10.41
N ALA A 330 8.33 -4.13 10.16
CA ALA A 330 7.42 -4.65 11.17
C ALA A 330 8.01 -5.84 11.96
N ARG A 331 9.23 -6.29 11.64
CA ARG A 331 9.92 -7.43 12.26
C ARG A 331 9.08 -8.70 12.20
N LEU A 332 8.42 -8.95 11.07
CA LEU A 332 7.74 -10.22 10.86
C LEU A 332 8.78 -11.34 10.77
N GLU A 333 8.62 -12.35 11.61
CA GLU A 333 9.42 -13.57 11.53
C GLU A 333 8.90 -14.45 10.39
N TYR A 334 9.79 -14.76 9.44
CA TYR A 334 9.57 -15.69 8.34
C TYR A 334 10.78 -16.64 8.21
N PRO A 335 10.65 -17.79 7.50
CA PRO A 335 11.70 -18.78 7.42
C PRO A 335 13.04 -18.22 6.89
N SER A 336 14.13 -18.65 7.51
CA SER A 336 15.50 -18.28 7.11
C SER A 336 15.97 -18.96 5.83
N SER A 337 15.13 -19.75 5.17
CA SER A 337 15.35 -20.38 3.87
C SER A 337 15.14 -19.43 2.68
N ILE A 338 14.37 -18.35 2.87
CA ILE A 338 14.02 -17.40 1.79
C ILE A 338 15.22 -16.49 1.48
N ARG A 339 15.57 -16.37 0.20
CA ARG A 339 16.64 -15.52 -0.36
C ARG A 339 16.05 -14.66 -1.45
N ILE A 340 16.26 -13.34 -1.40
CA ILE A 340 15.56 -12.40 -2.28
C ILE A 340 16.50 -11.79 -3.31
N ILE A 341 16.09 -11.82 -4.58
CA ILE A 341 16.69 -11.03 -5.67
C ILE A 341 15.61 -10.09 -6.23
N PRO A 342 15.76 -8.76 -6.07
CA PRO A 342 14.81 -7.80 -6.61
C PRO A 342 15.05 -7.53 -8.10
N LEU A 343 14.03 -7.75 -8.94
CA LEU A 343 14.05 -7.51 -10.38
C LEU A 343 13.01 -6.45 -10.78
N PRO A 344 13.19 -5.76 -11.92
CA PRO A 344 12.16 -4.86 -12.44
C PRO A 344 10.80 -5.55 -12.59
N SER A 345 10.75 -6.70 -13.23
CA SER A 345 9.57 -7.57 -13.31
C SER A 345 10.03 -9.01 -13.54
N MET A 346 9.22 -9.97 -13.13
CA MET A 346 9.44 -11.40 -13.40
C MET A 346 9.34 -11.71 -14.90
N SER A 347 8.77 -10.81 -15.70
CA SER A 347 8.74 -10.94 -17.16
C SER A 347 10.14 -10.89 -17.79
N ARG A 348 11.18 -10.42 -17.07
CA ARG A 348 12.60 -10.52 -17.48
C ARG A 348 13.14 -11.95 -17.42
N LEU A 349 12.54 -12.84 -16.63
CA LEU A 349 13.06 -14.18 -16.42
C LEU A 349 12.77 -15.07 -17.62
N LYS A 350 13.84 -15.72 -18.10
CA LYS A 350 13.81 -16.95 -18.92
C LYS A 350 13.72 -18.17 -18.01
N LEU A 351 13.16 -19.28 -18.51
CA LEU A 351 13.21 -20.60 -17.86
C LEU A 351 14.64 -20.97 -17.44
N GLU A 352 15.62 -20.63 -18.28
CA GLU A 352 17.04 -20.86 -18.04
C GLU A 352 17.50 -20.35 -16.66
N HIS A 353 17.06 -19.18 -16.20
CA HIS A 353 17.47 -18.67 -14.89
C HIS A 353 16.85 -19.46 -13.73
N ILE A 354 15.65 -20.01 -13.92
CA ILE A 354 14.97 -20.84 -12.92
C ILE A 354 15.72 -22.17 -12.80
N LEU A 355 16.01 -22.81 -13.93
CA LEU A 355 16.84 -24.02 -13.98
C LEU A 355 18.24 -23.77 -13.42
N TYR A 356 18.84 -22.62 -13.73
CA TYR A 356 20.14 -22.21 -13.20
C TYR A 356 20.11 -22.05 -11.67
N ALA A 357 19.03 -21.51 -11.10
CA ALA A 357 18.87 -21.45 -9.65
C ALA A 357 18.84 -22.86 -9.02
N PHE A 358 18.11 -23.81 -9.61
CA PHE A 358 18.10 -25.20 -9.15
C PHE A 358 19.49 -25.86 -9.29
N ALA A 359 20.18 -25.64 -10.40
CA ALA A 359 21.54 -26.12 -10.64
C ALA A 359 22.55 -25.66 -9.58
N HIS A 360 22.36 -24.45 -9.03
CA HIS A 360 23.24 -23.81 -8.05
C HIS A 360 22.74 -23.87 -6.60
N GLY A 361 21.74 -24.70 -6.30
CA GLY A 361 21.41 -25.06 -4.92
C GLY A 361 20.02 -24.62 -4.44
N ALA A 362 19.18 -24.01 -5.26
CA ALA A 362 17.79 -23.76 -4.87
C ALA A 362 17.02 -25.08 -4.74
N ASP A 363 16.14 -25.18 -3.76
CA ASP A 363 15.19 -26.28 -3.56
C ASP A 363 13.77 -25.87 -3.97
N GLY A 364 13.51 -24.56 -3.98
CA GLY A 364 12.31 -23.94 -4.51
C GLY A 364 12.61 -22.54 -5.05
N VAL A 365 11.81 -22.10 -6.02
CA VAL A 365 11.87 -20.76 -6.60
C VAL A 365 10.51 -20.09 -6.45
N MET A 366 10.50 -18.83 -6.01
CA MET A 366 9.30 -17.99 -5.94
C MET A 366 9.40 -16.84 -6.91
N LEU A 367 8.31 -16.55 -7.61
CA LEU A 367 8.10 -15.38 -8.46
C LEU A 367 7.03 -14.51 -7.80
N LEU A 368 7.45 -13.42 -7.16
CA LEU A 368 6.57 -12.49 -6.47
C LEU A 368 6.43 -11.21 -7.30
N GLU A 369 5.24 -11.00 -7.85
CA GLU A 369 4.99 -9.99 -8.87
C GLU A 369 3.91 -8.99 -8.41
N ALA A 370 3.99 -7.75 -8.88
CA ALA A 370 2.95 -6.76 -8.63
C ALA A 370 1.69 -7.07 -9.45
N PRO A 371 0.49 -6.65 -9.03
CA PRO A 371 -0.70 -6.74 -9.88
C PRO A 371 -0.64 -5.72 -11.03
N GLU A 372 -1.29 -6.03 -12.17
CA GLU A 372 -1.29 -5.17 -13.38
C GLU A 372 -1.66 -3.70 -13.09
N HIS A 373 -2.62 -3.48 -12.19
CA HIS A 373 -3.19 -2.16 -11.94
C HIS A 373 -2.47 -1.35 -10.85
N GLU A 374 -1.57 -1.96 -10.07
CA GLU A 374 -0.78 -1.24 -9.04
C GLU A 374 0.72 -1.16 -9.39
N GLY A 375 1.20 -2.11 -10.19
CA GLY A 375 2.58 -2.18 -10.61
C GLY A 375 2.93 -1.19 -11.74
N PRO A 376 4.15 -0.63 -11.74
CA PRO A 376 4.54 0.39 -12.71
C PRO A 376 4.70 -0.15 -14.14
N TYR A 377 4.78 -1.48 -14.32
CA TYR A 377 5.02 -2.12 -15.61
C TYR A 377 3.75 -2.68 -16.29
N GLY A 378 2.57 -2.52 -15.68
CA GLY A 378 1.28 -2.84 -16.28
C GLY A 378 1.20 -4.26 -16.82
N LYS A 379 0.94 -4.41 -18.13
CA LYS A 379 0.81 -5.71 -18.82
C LYS A 379 2.02 -6.63 -18.67
N ALA A 380 3.21 -6.10 -18.37
CA ALA A 380 4.37 -6.94 -18.05
C ALA A 380 4.09 -7.92 -16.90
N HIS A 381 3.30 -7.49 -15.91
CA HIS A 381 2.90 -8.31 -14.76
C HIS A 381 1.96 -9.46 -15.13
N VAL A 382 1.19 -9.30 -16.22
CA VAL A 382 0.35 -10.39 -16.77
C VAL A 382 1.23 -11.38 -17.53
N ILE A 383 2.14 -10.89 -18.37
CA ILE A 383 3.09 -11.72 -19.12
C ILE A 383 3.92 -12.61 -18.18
N SER A 384 4.34 -12.10 -17.03
CA SER A 384 5.07 -12.89 -16.03
C SER A 384 4.24 -14.02 -15.42
N GLU A 385 2.93 -13.83 -15.23
CA GLU A 385 2.04 -14.87 -14.71
C GLU A 385 1.89 -16.00 -15.72
N GLU A 386 1.59 -15.64 -16.97
CA GLU A 386 1.47 -16.58 -18.08
C GLU A 386 2.76 -17.41 -18.23
N ARG A 387 3.93 -16.75 -18.22
CA ARG A 387 5.23 -17.43 -18.27
C ARG A 387 5.52 -18.29 -17.06
N ALA A 388 5.12 -17.86 -15.86
CA ALA A 388 5.32 -18.66 -14.67
C ALA A 388 4.56 -19.99 -14.76
N ASP A 389 3.36 -19.97 -15.32
CA ASP A 389 2.57 -21.18 -15.58
C ASP A 389 3.20 -22.05 -16.66
N ASP A 390 3.68 -21.46 -17.78
CA ASP A 390 4.41 -22.22 -18.81
C ASP A 390 5.67 -22.89 -18.23
N TYR A 391 6.48 -22.13 -17.48
CA TYR A 391 7.71 -22.62 -16.87
C TYR A 391 7.46 -23.75 -15.88
N ARG A 392 6.34 -23.75 -15.14
CA ARG A 392 6.01 -24.88 -14.24
C ARG A 392 5.93 -26.20 -14.99
N TRP A 393 5.33 -26.21 -16.18
CA TRP A 393 5.22 -27.42 -16.99
C TRP A 393 6.57 -27.82 -17.60
N GLU A 394 7.31 -26.84 -18.12
CA GLU A 394 8.62 -27.09 -18.74
C GLU A 394 9.66 -27.59 -17.71
N LEU A 395 9.54 -27.26 -16.42
CA LEU A 395 10.44 -27.79 -15.37
C LEU A 395 10.44 -29.33 -15.30
N GLU A 396 9.29 -29.96 -15.55
CA GLU A 396 9.15 -31.42 -15.46
C GLU A 396 10.01 -32.13 -16.52
N ASP A 397 10.17 -31.53 -17.70
CA ASP A 397 11.03 -32.05 -18.79
C ASP A 397 12.51 -32.09 -18.38
N HIS A 398 12.90 -31.27 -17.41
CA HIS A 398 14.25 -31.23 -16.86
C HIS A 398 14.42 -32.08 -15.59
N GLY A 399 13.36 -32.74 -15.11
CA GLY A 399 13.39 -33.56 -13.90
C GLY A 399 13.21 -32.76 -12.60
N VAL A 400 12.65 -31.54 -12.68
CA VAL A 400 12.32 -30.71 -11.52
C VAL A 400 10.81 -30.69 -11.34
N ASP A 401 10.31 -31.08 -10.17
CA ASP A 401 8.87 -31.09 -9.90
C ASP A 401 8.28 -29.67 -9.97
N SER A 402 7.15 -29.53 -10.67
CA SER A 402 6.44 -28.27 -10.87
C SER A 402 6.04 -27.56 -9.56
N VAL A 403 5.84 -28.32 -8.47
CA VAL A 403 5.56 -27.79 -7.12
C VAL A 403 6.68 -26.91 -6.57
N ARG A 404 7.92 -27.06 -7.08
CA ARG A 404 9.08 -26.28 -6.66
C ARG A 404 9.11 -24.86 -7.25
N LEU A 405 8.13 -24.48 -8.08
CA LEU A 405 7.97 -23.13 -8.61
C LEU A 405 6.67 -22.47 -8.14
N TRP A 406 6.80 -21.48 -7.28
CA TRP A 406 5.69 -20.70 -6.74
C TRP A 406 5.54 -19.37 -7.48
N TYR A 407 4.31 -18.98 -7.80
CA TYR A 407 3.97 -17.66 -8.31
C TYR A 407 2.90 -17.04 -7.42
N SER A 408 3.03 -15.74 -7.10
CA SER A 408 2.01 -15.00 -6.38
C SER A 408 2.02 -13.52 -6.71
N ARG A 409 0.82 -12.94 -6.83
CA ARG A 409 0.63 -11.50 -6.85
C ARG A 409 0.77 -10.94 -5.43
N VAL A 410 1.60 -9.92 -5.28
CA VAL A 410 1.84 -9.23 -4.02
C VAL A 410 1.27 -7.83 -4.08
N TYR A 411 0.31 -7.56 -3.19
CA TYR A 411 -0.28 -6.25 -2.99
C TYR A 411 0.35 -5.62 -1.75
N VAL A 412 0.71 -4.33 -1.81
CA VAL A 412 1.26 -3.62 -0.64
C VAL A 412 0.33 -3.67 0.56
N PRO A 413 -1.00 -3.47 0.43
CA PRO A 413 -1.92 -3.57 1.57
C PRO A 413 -1.90 -4.93 2.27
N ASP A 414 -1.54 -5.98 1.54
CA ASP A 414 -1.51 -7.36 2.01
C ASP A 414 -0.14 -7.81 2.52
N TRP A 415 0.80 -6.89 2.76
CA TRP A 415 2.17 -7.20 3.18
C TRP A 415 2.24 -8.14 4.40
N ARG A 416 1.28 -8.08 5.32
CA ARG A 416 1.20 -8.99 6.49
C ARG A 416 0.98 -10.46 6.11
N LYS A 417 0.36 -10.72 4.95
CA LYS A 417 0.12 -12.06 4.42
C LYS A 417 1.39 -12.69 3.86
N LEU A 418 2.43 -11.91 3.54
CA LEU A 418 3.71 -12.44 3.02
C LEU A 418 4.34 -13.46 3.96
N LYS A 419 4.25 -13.26 5.29
CA LYS A 419 4.70 -14.25 6.26
C LYS A 419 4.08 -15.62 5.98
N LYS A 420 2.76 -15.65 5.78
CA LYS A 420 2.03 -16.89 5.49
C LYS A 420 2.47 -17.48 4.15
N VAL A 421 2.62 -16.66 3.11
CA VAL A 421 3.08 -17.10 1.78
C VAL A 421 4.48 -17.75 1.87
N PHE A 422 5.43 -17.11 2.55
CA PHE A 422 6.77 -17.65 2.77
C PHE A 422 6.78 -18.93 3.60
N THR A 423 6.03 -18.96 4.71
CA THR A 423 5.93 -20.17 5.56
C THR A 423 5.31 -21.32 4.79
N THR A 424 4.19 -21.10 4.10
CA THR A 424 3.52 -22.16 3.34
C THR A 424 4.44 -22.76 2.28
N PHE A 425 5.13 -21.93 1.49
CA PHE A 425 6.03 -22.47 0.47
C PHE A 425 7.28 -23.13 1.08
N HIS A 426 7.79 -22.60 2.18
CA HIS A 426 8.87 -23.26 2.92
C HIS A 426 8.48 -24.66 3.39
N ASP A 427 7.32 -24.79 4.03
CA ASP A 427 6.84 -26.07 4.56
C ASP A 427 6.66 -27.07 3.41
N MET A 428 6.09 -26.64 2.28
CA MET A 428 5.97 -27.49 1.08
C MET A 428 7.32 -28.00 0.59
N ILE A 429 8.33 -27.14 0.48
CA ILE A 429 9.66 -27.54 -0.01
C ILE A 429 10.42 -28.38 1.03
N ALA A 430 10.19 -28.12 2.32
CA ALA A 430 10.74 -28.95 3.39
C ALA A 430 10.17 -30.37 3.38
N ASP A 431 8.87 -30.51 3.09
CA ASP A 431 8.19 -31.81 2.96
C ASP A 431 8.67 -32.59 1.73
N GLU A 432 8.88 -31.92 0.59
CA GLU A 432 9.45 -32.51 -0.63
C GLU A 432 10.95 -32.85 -0.48
N GLY A 433 11.64 -32.17 0.43
CA GLY A 433 13.07 -32.29 0.64
C GLY A 433 13.93 -31.60 -0.43
N PRO A 434 15.26 -31.58 -0.24
CA PRO A 434 16.18 -30.94 -1.18
C PRO A 434 16.11 -31.60 -2.56
N LEU A 435 16.28 -30.79 -3.61
CA LEU A 435 16.42 -31.33 -4.98
C LEU A 435 17.69 -32.19 -5.06
N ASP A 436 17.58 -33.37 -5.68
CA ASP A 436 18.64 -34.37 -5.70
C ASP A 436 19.90 -33.91 -6.48
N ASP A 437 21.05 -34.41 -6.05
CA ASP A 437 22.35 -34.00 -6.61
C ASP A 437 22.54 -34.45 -8.07
N GLU A 438 21.88 -35.52 -8.51
CA GLU A 438 21.96 -36.03 -9.89
C GLU A 438 21.26 -35.05 -10.85
N THR A 439 20.04 -34.62 -10.52
CA THR A 439 19.30 -33.59 -11.24
C THR A 439 20.08 -32.29 -11.28
N ARG A 440 20.67 -31.85 -10.16
CA ARG A 440 21.52 -30.64 -10.15
C ARG A 440 22.75 -30.77 -11.04
N ALA A 441 23.41 -31.92 -11.04
CA ALA A 441 24.56 -32.17 -11.88
C ALA A 441 24.18 -32.18 -13.38
N LYS A 442 23.03 -32.78 -13.72
CA LYS A 442 22.46 -32.74 -15.07
C LYS A 442 22.20 -31.30 -15.53
N LEU A 443 21.51 -30.50 -14.71
CA LEU A 443 21.21 -29.11 -15.01
C LEU A 443 22.47 -28.26 -15.22
N ARG A 444 23.51 -28.45 -14.39
CA ARG A 444 24.81 -27.79 -14.59
C ARG A 444 25.47 -28.20 -15.92
N GLY A 445 25.35 -29.47 -16.30
CA GLY A 445 25.86 -29.95 -17.60
C GLY A 445 25.13 -29.33 -18.80
N GLU A 446 23.83 -29.09 -18.68
CA GLU A 446 23.00 -28.50 -19.74
C GLU A 446 23.21 -26.98 -19.90
N LEU A 447 23.43 -26.28 -18.79
CA LEU A 447 23.47 -24.81 -18.76
C LEU A 447 24.87 -24.20 -18.87
N GLY A 448 25.92 -25.02 -18.82
CA GLY A 448 27.33 -24.57 -18.80
C GLY A 448 27.73 -23.96 -17.46
#